data_AF-A0A5D4NY92-F1
#
_entry.id   AF-A0A5D4NY92-F1
#
_cell.length_a   1.000
_cell.length_b   1.000
_cell.length_c   1.000
_cell.angle_alpha   90.00
_cell.angle_beta   90.00
_cell.angle_gamma   90.00
#
_symmetry.space_group_name_H-M   'P 1'
#
loop_
_entity.id
_entity.type
_entity.pdbx_description
1 polymer ?
#
loop_
_entity_poly.entity_id
_entity_poly.type
_entity_poly.pdbx_seq_one_letter_code
_entity_poly.pdbx_strand_id
1 'polypeptide(L)'
;MLKTLMSKLFAPQKKEAPIENNPEVEVKKQQVVIYESDPNRLMEITKSPFPGGSDQGYVYFLQESLNGTFKIGKTASIDKDMKIFKEELPFKTQLVHLIKSGESSGTEASFHNYFSPQHLENGWYDLSRNQVAWIKEENYTEQIRETIGIAEDKSEKPLTQKQIDYAKTLVKRLEKDYVMTADYSALTTKDLNRLLVYFRYKNERALLNLVKKGVLSPKQQVHS
;
A
#
# COMPACT_ATOMS: atom_id res chain seq x y z
N MET A 1 66.10 35.26 62.33
CA MET A 1 65.08 35.26 63.41
C MET A 1 63.71 35.28 62.75
N LEU A 2 62.72 34.58 63.36
CA LEU A 2 61.29 34.51 62.98
C LEU A 2 61.04 33.85 61.61
N LYS A 3 60.90 32.53 61.45
CA LYS A 3 59.99 31.56 62.11
C LYS A 3 58.54 32.05 62.23
N THR A 4 57.66 31.24 61.65
CA THR A 4 56.20 31.09 61.87
C THR A 4 55.28 32.00 61.05
N LEU A 5 54.76 31.49 59.93
CA LEU A 5 53.31 31.50 59.65
C LEU A 5 52.96 30.59 58.44
N MET A 6 52.91 29.28 58.64
CA MET A 6 52.21 28.33 57.75
C MET A 6 51.83 27.10 58.57
N SER A 7 50.74 27.17 59.35
CA SER A 7 50.13 25.99 59.97
C SER A 7 48.73 26.27 60.51
N LYS A 8 47.77 26.55 59.63
CA LYS A 8 46.38 26.24 59.89
C LYS A 8 45.76 25.79 58.59
N LEU A 9 45.59 24.47 58.47
CA LEU A 9 44.54 23.75 57.73
C LEU A 9 44.97 22.29 57.57
N PHE A 10 45.12 21.59 58.71
CA PHE A 10 45.08 20.13 58.74
C PHE A 10 43.96 19.74 59.70
N ALA A 11 42.76 19.54 59.14
CA ALA A 11 41.77 18.62 59.66
C ALA A 11 41.60 17.54 58.57
N PRO A 12 41.45 16.25 58.93
CA PRO A 12 41.46 15.18 57.95
C PRO A 12 40.20 15.24 57.09
N GLN A 13 40.35 15.60 55.82
CA GLN A 13 39.31 15.41 54.82
C GLN A 13 39.11 13.90 54.64
N LYS A 14 37.91 13.44 54.95
CA LYS A 14 37.41 12.10 54.66
C LYS A 14 37.55 11.89 53.15
N LYS A 15 38.08 10.75 52.71
CA LYS A 15 38.14 10.39 51.30
C LYS A 15 36.72 10.31 50.75
N GLU A 16 36.27 11.35 50.06
CA GLU A 16 35.12 11.27 49.16
C GLU A 16 35.60 10.63 47.86
N ALA A 17 34.88 9.59 47.44
CA ALA A 17 35.11 8.90 46.18
C ALA A 17 34.86 9.86 45.00
N PRO A 18 35.47 9.62 43.82
CA PRO A 18 35.18 10.41 42.63
C PRO A 18 33.68 10.29 42.33
N ILE A 19 32.99 11.42 42.26
CA ILE A 19 31.62 11.49 41.76
C ILE A 19 31.72 11.28 40.24
N GLU A 20 31.59 10.02 39.83
CA GLU A 20 31.44 9.62 38.45
C GLU A 20 30.02 10.00 38.01
N ASN A 21 29.82 11.28 37.67
CA ASN A 21 28.62 11.75 36.99
C ASN A 21 28.66 11.28 35.54
N ASN A 22 28.51 9.97 35.32
CA ASN A 22 28.04 9.47 34.04
C ASN A 22 26.51 9.52 34.15
N PRO A 23 25.80 10.42 33.46
CA PRO A 23 24.37 10.23 33.31
C PRO A 23 24.23 8.90 32.57
N GLU A 24 23.81 7.88 33.29
CA GLU A 24 23.40 6.61 32.72
C GLU A 24 22.19 6.96 31.84
N VAL A 25 22.48 7.29 30.58
CA VAL A 25 21.44 7.46 29.56
C VAL A 25 20.84 6.09 29.44
N GLU A 26 19.71 5.87 30.11
CA GLU A 26 18.82 4.75 29.83
C GLU A 26 18.40 4.88 28.37
N VAL A 27 19.22 4.35 27.47
CA VAL A 27 18.84 4.12 26.08
C VAL A 27 17.79 3.02 26.15
N LYS A 28 16.53 3.42 26.32
CA LYS A 28 15.39 2.54 26.11
C LYS A 28 15.54 2.00 24.69
N LYS A 29 16.02 0.76 24.55
CA LYS A 29 16.01 0.01 23.29
C LYS A 29 14.56 -0.18 22.87
N GLN A 30 14.02 0.80 22.16
CA GLN A 30 12.75 0.67 21.48
C GLN A 30 12.94 -0.45 20.45
N GLN A 31 12.16 -1.52 20.58
CA GLN A 31 12.18 -2.61 19.62
C GLN A 31 11.54 -2.11 18.32
N VAL A 32 12.36 -1.84 17.31
CA VAL A 32 11.89 -1.44 15.98
C VAL A 32 11.27 -2.66 15.29
N VAL A 33 10.01 -2.55 14.88
CA VAL A 33 9.33 -3.56 14.06
C VAL A 33 9.79 -3.40 12.62
N ILE A 34 10.39 -4.46 12.06
CA ILE A 34 10.82 -4.49 10.66
C ILE A 34 9.72 -5.09 9.80
N TYR A 35 9.34 -4.40 8.72
CA TYR A 35 8.33 -4.85 7.78
C TYR A 35 8.99 -5.41 6.52
N GLU A 36 8.53 -6.59 6.08
CA GLU A 36 9.00 -7.23 4.86
C GLU A 36 7.91 -7.21 3.77
N SER A 37 8.37 -7.17 2.52
CA SER A 37 7.54 -7.38 1.32
C SER A 37 7.30 -8.86 1.08
N ASP A 38 6.14 -9.21 0.50
CA ASP A 38 5.89 -10.57 0.01
C ASP A 38 6.66 -10.79 -1.31
N PRO A 39 7.61 -11.76 -1.35
CA PRO A 39 8.39 -12.04 -2.56
C PRO A 39 7.55 -12.44 -3.77
N ASN A 40 6.42 -13.13 -3.56
CA ASN A 40 5.52 -13.54 -4.65
C ASN A 40 4.85 -12.32 -5.27
N ARG A 41 4.37 -11.40 -4.42
CA ARG A 41 3.77 -10.14 -4.85
C ARG A 41 4.76 -9.26 -5.60
N LEU A 42 6.00 -9.15 -5.10
CA LEU A 42 7.07 -8.42 -5.81
C LEU A 42 7.31 -9.02 -7.21
N MET A 43 7.40 -10.34 -7.31
CA MET A 43 7.60 -11.00 -8.59
C MET A 43 6.42 -10.80 -9.55
N GLU A 44 5.18 -10.81 -9.04
CA GLU A 44 3.97 -10.47 -9.82
C GLU A 44 4.06 -9.04 -10.37
N ILE A 45 4.39 -8.07 -9.51
CA ILE A 45 4.53 -6.65 -9.88
C ILE A 45 5.64 -6.46 -10.91
N THR A 46 6.80 -7.10 -10.75
CA THR A 46 7.91 -6.95 -11.71
C THR A 46 7.57 -7.55 -13.07
N LYS A 47 6.83 -8.66 -13.11
CA LYS A 47 6.46 -9.36 -14.36
C LYS A 47 5.26 -8.76 -15.09
N SER A 48 4.39 -8.00 -14.42
CA SER A 48 3.23 -7.37 -15.04
C SER A 48 3.64 -6.29 -16.06
N PRO A 49 2.84 -6.00 -17.10
CA PRO A 49 3.10 -4.87 -17.98
C PRO A 49 2.99 -3.54 -17.21
N PHE A 50 3.72 -2.52 -17.63
CA PHE A 50 3.55 -1.18 -17.07
C PHE A 50 2.16 -0.63 -17.39
N PRO A 51 1.52 0.07 -16.45
CA PRO A 51 0.37 0.90 -16.75
C PRO A 51 0.69 1.93 -17.84
N GLY A 52 -0.34 2.38 -18.56
CA GLY A 52 -0.19 3.47 -19.51
C GLY A 52 0.21 4.77 -18.80
N GLY A 53 1.10 5.54 -19.41
CA GLY A 53 1.59 6.81 -18.87
C GLY A 53 2.89 7.23 -19.56
N SER A 54 3.24 8.50 -19.39
CA SER A 54 4.41 9.14 -19.98
C SER A 54 5.68 9.00 -19.14
N ASP A 55 5.56 8.64 -17.87
CA ASP A 55 6.66 8.54 -16.90
C ASP A 55 6.63 7.20 -16.16
N GLN A 56 6.83 6.10 -16.90
CA GLN A 56 6.78 4.75 -16.35
C GLN A 56 7.93 4.50 -15.37
N GLY A 57 7.62 3.87 -14.24
CA GLY A 57 8.61 3.52 -13.24
C GLY A 57 8.01 2.82 -12.03
N TYR A 58 8.82 2.71 -10.98
CA TYR A 58 8.42 2.13 -9.72
C TYR A 58 8.45 3.19 -8.62
N VAL A 59 7.47 3.14 -7.72
CA VAL A 59 7.50 3.85 -6.44
C VAL A 59 7.70 2.81 -5.34
N TYR A 60 8.62 3.08 -4.43
CA TYR A 60 9.04 2.15 -3.40
C TYR A 60 8.90 2.74 -2.01
N PHE A 61 8.75 1.85 -1.04
CA PHE A 61 8.79 2.13 0.39
C PHE A 61 9.90 1.31 1.03
N LEU A 62 10.93 1.97 1.51
CA LEU A 62 12.04 1.35 2.24
C LEU A 62 11.94 1.70 3.72
N GLN A 63 12.31 0.78 4.60
CA GLN A 63 12.44 1.04 6.03
C GLN A 63 13.90 0.98 6.45
N GLU A 64 14.37 1.97 7.21
CA GLU A 64 15.67 1.91 7.89
C GLU A 64 15.56 1.10 9.19
N SER A 65 16.53 0.21 9.44
CA SER A 65 16.49 -0.70 10.60
C SER A 65 16.79 -0.04 11.95
N LEU A 66 17.46 1.12 11.98
CA LEU A 66 17.89 1.78 13.22
C LEU A 66 16.75 2.54 13.89
N ASN A 67 16.09 3.42 13.12
CA ASN A 67 15.03 4.28 13.62
C ASN A 67 13.63 3.79 13.24
N GLY A 68 13.52 2.82 12.33
CA GLY A 68 12.25 2.34 11.81
C GLY A 68 11.56 3.32 10.86
N THR A 69 12.22 4.40 10.47
CA THR A 69 11.71 5.42 9.54
C THR A 69 11.62 4.89 8.12
N PHE A 70 10.74 5.49 7.34
CA PHE A 70 10.42 5.04 5.98
C PHE A 70 10.86 6.04 4.94
N LYS A 71 11.50 5.58 3.89
CA LYS A 71 11.77 6.37 2.68
C LYS A 71 10.75 6.04 1.62
N ILE A 72 10.15 7.07 1.06
CA ILE A 72 9.34 6.99 -0.14
C ILE A 72 10.21 7.53 -1.28
N GLY A 73 10.29 6.80 -2.38
CA GLY A 73 11.04 7.25 -3.55
C GLY A 73 10.64 6.52 -4.81
N LYS A 74 11.29 6.86 -5.93
CA LYS A 74 11.05 6.22 -7.22
C LYS A 74 12.33 5.74 -7.92
N THR A 75 12.16 4.79 -8.83
CA THR A 75 13.22 4.30 -9.72
C THR A 75 12.64 3.84 -11.06
N ALA A 76 13.38 4.01 -12.15
CA ALA A 76 13.00 3.49 -13.47
C ALA A 76 13.16 1.97 -13.57
N SER A 77 14.08 1.38 -12.79
CA SER A 77 14.38 -0.04 -12.81
C SER A 77 14.72 -0.59 -11.44
N ILE A 78 14.47 -1.89 -11.29
CA ILE A 78 14.80 -2.67 -10.10
C ILE A 78 15.60 -3.86 -10.60
N ASP A 79 16.70 -4.18 -9.91
CA ASP A 79 17.51 -5.33 -10.28
C ASP A 79 16.84 -6.66 -9.88
N LYS A 80 17.49 -7.79 -10.21
CA LYS A 80 16.96 -9.12 -9.91
C LYS A 80 16.91 -9.42 -8.42
N ASP A 81 17.71 -8.72 -7.62
CA ASP A 81 17.83 -8.89 -6.17
C ASP A 81 16.92 -7.91 -5.41
N MET A 82 16.04 -7.20 -6.12
CA MET A 82 15.15 -6.16 -5.57
C MET A 82 15.90 -5.01 -4.89
N LYS A 83 17.17 -4.80 -5.24
CA LYS A 83 17.94 -3.66 -4.74
C LYS A 83 17.57 -2.41 -5.54
N ILE A 84 17.28 -1.38 -4.77
CA ILE A 84 16.88 -0.07 -5.28
C ILE A 84 18.09 0.86 -5.36
N PHE A 85 18.99 0.74 -4.38
CA PHE A 85 20.24 1.50 -4.36
C PHE A 85 21.36 0.68 -4.99
N LYS A 86 22.13 1.32 -5.88
CA LYS A 86 23.37 0.75 -6.43
C LYS A 86 24.52 0.79 -5.41
N GLU A 87 24.49 1.78 -4.53
CA GLU A 87 25.47 1.99 -3.47
C GLU A 87 24.92 1.46 -2.15
N GLU A 88 25.78 0.84 -1.35
CA GLU A 88 25.40 0.41 -0.01
C GLU A 88 25.24 1.62 0.90
N LEU A 89 24.05 1.76 1.49
CA LEU A 89 23.81 2.78 2.50
C LEU A 89 24.57 2.42 3.80
N PRO A 90 24.95 3.42 4.62
CA PRO A 90 25.65 3.20 5.88
C PRO A 90 24.79 2.47 6.93
N PHE A 91 23.53 2.16 6.61
CA PHE A 91 22.57 1.47 7.45
C PHE A 91 21.77 0.45 6.64
N LYS A 92 21.28 -0.58 7.33
CA LYS A 92 20.47 -1.65 6.72
C LYS A 92 19.07 -1.14 6.40
N THR A 93 18.65 -1.31 5.15
CA THR A 93 17.30 -1.00 4.69
C THR A 93 16.54 -2.26 4.28
N GLN A 94 15.22 -2.22 4.39
CA GLN A 94 14.31 -3.30 3.98
C GLN A 94 13.28 -2.75 3.01
N LEU A 95 13.04 -3.46 1.91
CA LEU A 95 11.91 -3.15 1.02
C LEU A 95 10.60 -3.61 1.64
N VAL A 96 9.70 -2.66 1.87
CA VAL A 96 8.41 -2.86 2.55
C VAL A 96 7.27 -3.01 1.53
N HIS A 97 7.28 -2.17 0.50
CA HIS A 97 6.26 -2.18 -0.53
C HIS A 97 6.79 -1.59 -1.84
N LEU A 98 6.21 -2.02 -2.95
CA LEU A 98 6.59 -1.63 -4.29
C LEU A 98 5.37 -1.44 -5.17
N ILE A 99 5.35 -0.38 -5.97
CA ILE A 99 4.24 -0.03 -6.84
C ILE A 99 4.81 0.20 -8.24
N LYS A 100 4.23 -0.46 -9.26
CA LYS A 100 4.53 -0.20 -10.66
C LYS A 100 3.55 0.86 -11.19
N SER A 101 4.08 1.98 -11.70
CA SER A 101 3.32 3.20 -11.99
C SER A 101 3.49 3.64 -13.44
N GLY A 102 2.41 4.16 -14.04
CA GLY A 102 2.43 4.85 -15.33
C GLY A 102 2.95 6.30 -15.24
N GLU A 103 2.74 6.97 -14.10
CA GLU A 103 3.24 8.32 -13.82
C GLU A 103 4.05 8.34 -12.52
N SER A 104 5.25 7.75 -12.53
CA SER A 104 6.05 7.49 -11.32
C SER A 104 6.37 8.73 -10.49
N SER A 105 6.67 9.86 -11.13
CA SER A 105 6.85 11.17 -10.49
C SER A 105 5.57 11.65 -9.82
N GLY A 106 4.44 11.52 -10.51
CA GLY A 106 3.13 11.92 -9.99
C GLY A 106 2.70 11.06 -8.80
N THR A 107 2.98 9.76 -8.86
CA THR A 107 2.70 8.82 -7.78
C THR A 107 3.56 9.10 -6.55
N GLU A 108 4.87 9.26 -6.71
CA GLU A 108 5.77 9.65 -5.62
C GLU A 108 5.32 10.96 -4.96
N ALA A 109 5.05 11.99 -5.75
CA ALA A 109 4.57 13.28 -5.25
C ALA A 109 3.23 13.16 -4.51
N SER A 110 2.31 12.32 -5.00
CA SER A 110 1.02 12.10 -4.34
C SER A 110 1.18 11.41 -2.98
N PHE A 111 2.09 10.44 -2.86
CA PHE A 111 2.42 9.84 -1.57
C PHE A 111 3.11 10.81 -0.61
N HIS A 112 4.03 11.64 -1.11
CA HIS A 112 4.66 12.68 -0.29
C HIS A 112 3.63 13.69 0.25
N ASN A 113 2.67 14.09 -0.59
CA ASN A 113 1.58 14.97 -0.17
C ASN A 113 0.69 14.30 0.88
N TYR A 114 0.30 13.03 0.66
CA TYR A 114 -0.55 12.28 1.57
C TYR A 114 0.09 12.07 2.94
N PHE A 115 1.39 11.72 2.98
CA PHE A 115 2.14 11.52 4.21
C PHE A 115 2.90 12.76 4.70
N SER A 116 2.60 13.94 4.15
CA SER A 116 3.22 15.20 4.59
C SER A 116 3.14 15.46 6.11
N PRO A 117 2.09 15.03 6.86
CA PRO A 117 2.07 15.21 8.31
C PRO A 117 3.07 14.30 9.05
N GLN A 118 3.60 13.26 8.41
CA GLN A 118 4.62 12.34 8.93
C GLN A 118 6.01 12.63 8.35
N HIS A 119 6.13 13.66 7.52
CA HIS A 119 7.37 13.99 6.83
C HIS A 119 8.46 14.38 7.83
N LEU A 120 9.61 13.72 7.71
CA LEU A 120 10.86 14.05 8.35
C LEU A 120 11.73 14.83 7.34
N GLU A 121 13.05 14.69 7.38
CA GLU A 121 13.91 15.34 6.38
C GLU A 121 14.18 14.44 5.17
N ASN A 122 14.46 15.04 4.00
CA ASN A 122 14.97 14.35 2.82
C ASN A 122 14.10 13.17 2.30
N GLY A 123 12.78 13.29 2.41
CA GLY A 123 11.82 12.27 1.95
C GLY A 123 11.74 11.04 2.85
N TRP A 124 12.14 11.17 4.12
CA TRP A 124 11.90 10.19 5.18
C TRP A 124 10.61 10.50 5.93
N TYR A 125 10.00 9.48 6.54
CA TYR A 125 8.69 9.56 7.18
C TYR A 125 8.63 8.70 8.44
N ASP A 126 7.94 9.20 9.47
CA ASP A 126 7.57 8.42 10.67
C ASP A 126 6.17 7.81 10.50
N LEU A 127 6.10 6.68 9.82
CA LEU A 127 4.82 6.01 9.51
C LEU A 127 4.39 5.08 10.65
N SER A 128 3.15 5.25 11.10
CA SER A 128 2.53 4.34 12.07
C SER A 128 2.23 2.97 11.46
N ARG A 129 2.05 1.95 12.32
CA ARG A 129 1.64 0.60 11.90
C ARG A 129 0.39 0.61 11.00
N ASN A 130 -0.60 1.43 11.33
CA ASN A 130 -1.84 1.51 10.54
C ASN A 130 -1.59 2.08 9.14
N GLN A 131 -0.66 3.03 9.01
CA GLN A 131 -0.29 3.59 7.71
C GLN A 131 0.52 2.60 6.88
N VAL A 132 1.41 1.82 7.51
CA VAL A 132 2.11 0.73 6.83
C VAL A 132 1.14 -0.35 6.35
N ALA A 133 0.15 -0.71 7.18
CA ALA A 133 -0.91 -1.63 6.77
C ALA A 133 -1.71 -1.06 5.59
N TRP A 134 -2.12 0.21 5.66
CA TRP A 134 -2.81 0.91 4.56
C TRP A 134 -2.05 0.87 3.23
N ILE A 135 -0.72 1.04 3.27
CA ILE A 135 0.16 0.89 2.09
C ILE A 135 0.13 -0.55 1.57
N LYS A 136 0.35 -1.53 2.47
CA LYS A 136 0.43 -2.95 2.09
C LYS A 136 -0.89 -3.53 1.59
N GLU A 137 -2.01 -2.99 2.06
CA GLU A 137 -3.37 -3.34 1.63
C GLU A 137 -3.80 -2.57 0.37
N GLU A 138 -2.95 -1.68 -0.16
CA GLU A 138 -3.21 -0.88 -1.37
C GLU A 138 -4.49 -0.03 -1.27
N ASN A 139 -4.83 0.45 -0.06
CA ASN A 139 -6.04 1.24 0.23
C ASN A 139 -5.94 2.71 -0.23
N TYR A 140 -5.27 2.94 -1.36
CA TYR A 140 -4.89 4.24 -1.89
C TYR A 140 -6.08 5.16 -2.16
N THR A 141 -5.86 6.47 -1.97
CA THR A 141 -6.83 7.48 -2.39
C THR A 141 -6.96 7.50 -3.90
N GLU A 142 -8.09 7.99 -4.42
CA GLU A 142 -8.31 8.10 -5.87
C GLU A 142 -7.19 8.87 -6.58
N GLN A 143 -6.70 9.96 -5.98
CA GLN A 143 -5.58 10.74 -6.52
C GLN A 143 -4.32 9.88 -6.72
N ILE A 144 -3.98 9.02 -5.76
CA ILE A 144 -2.82 8.13 -5.87
C ILE A 144 -3.10 7.03 -6.90
N ARG A 145 -4.31 6.46 -6.93
CA ARG A 145 -4.68 5.41 -7.89
C ARG A 145 -4.58 5.89 -9.34
N GLU A 146 -5.03 7.12 -9.59
CA GLU A 146 -4.96 7.78 -10.90
C GLU A 146 -3.52 7.88 -11.40
N THR A 147 -2.58 8.34 -10.56
CA THR A 147 -1.17 8.49 -10.97
C THR A 147 -0.46 7.15 -11.15
N ILE A 148 -0.86 6.11 -10.40
CA ILE A 148 -0.33 4.76 -10.63
C ILE A 148 -0.71 4.26 -12.03
N GLY A 149 -1.82 4.76 -12.60
CA GLY A 149 -2.39 4.20 -13.82
C GLY A 149 -3.21 2.94 -13.54
N ILE A 150 -3.61 2.73 -12.28
CA ILE A 150 -4.72 1.84 -11.96
C ILE A 150 -5.97 2.59 -12.42
N ALA A 151 -6.25 2.51 -13.72
CA ALA A 151 -7.57 2.88 -14.21
C ALA A 151 -8.55 2.08 -13.35
N GLU A 152 -9.43 2.78 -12.61
CA GLU A 152 -10.52 2.10 -11.95
C GLU A 152 -11.13 1.13 -12.96
N ASP A 153 -11.26 -0.15 -12.59
CA ASP A 153 -12.13 -1.03 -13.34
C ASP A 153 -13.53 -0.43 -13.14
N LYS A 154 -13.91 0.56 -13.95
CA LYS A 154 -15.21 1.24 -13.92
C LYS A 154 -16.34 0.22 -14.03
N SER A 155 -16.02 -1.00 -14.46
CA SER A 155 -16.93 -2.12 -14.45
C SER A 155 -17.31 -2.58 -13.02
N GLU A 156 -16.51 -2.36 -11.97
CA GLU A 156 -16.88 -2.78 -10.61
C GLU A 156 -17.74 -1.77 -9.83
N LYS A 157 -18.01 -0.59 -10.42
CA LYS A 157 -18.90 0.41 -9.80
C LYS A 157 -20.35 -0.07 -9.71
N PRO A 158 -21.06 0.25 -8.61
CA PRO A 158 -22.51 0.07 -8.51
C PRO A 158 -23.25 0.76 -9.65
N LEU A 159 -24.35 0.15 -10.09
CA LEU A 159 -25.18 0.73 -11.14
C LEU A 159 -25.95 1.96 -10.64
N THR A 160 -26.09 2.98 -11.49
CA THR A 160 -27.07 4.06 -11.30
C THR A 160 -28.50 3.53 -11.42
N GLN A 161 -29.49 4.24 -10.89
CA GLN A 161 -30.90 3.82 -10.98
C GLN A 161 -31.35 3.54 -12.43
N LYS A 162 -30.96 4.40 -13.39
CA LYS A 162 -31.26 4.20 -14.80
C LYS A 162 -30.65 2.91 -15.36
N GLN A 163 -29.43 2.59 -14.94
CA GLN A 163 -28.75 1.35 -15.34
C GLN A 163 -29.37 0.12 -14.69
N ILE A 164 -29.82 0.22 -13.43
CA ILE A 164 -30.57 -0.82 -12.73
C ILE A 164 -31.87 -1.13 -13.50
N ASP A 165 -32.63 -0.10 -13.86
CA ASP A 165 -33.90 -0.30 -14.55
C ASP A 165 -33.70 -0.90 -15.94
N TYR A 166 -32.62 -0.51 -16.62
CA TYR A 166 -32.24 -1.16 -17.86
C TYR A 166 -31.81 -2.62 -17.67
N ALA A 167 -31.00 -2.92 -16.64
CA ALA A 167 -30.60 -4.28 -16.30
C ALA A 167 -31.81 -5.19 -16.03
N LYS A 168 -32.83 -4.70 -15.31
CA LYS A 168 -34.11 -5.41 -15.10
C LYS A 168 -34.76 -5.80 -16.43
N THR A 169 -34.76 -4.90 -17.43
CA THR A 169 -35.36 -5.20 -18.73
C THR A 169 -34.61 -6.31 -19.49
N LEU A 170 -33.29 -6.41 -19.31
CA LEU A 170 -32.47 -7.46 -19.91
C LEU A 170 -32.68 -8.80 -19.20
N VAL A 171 -32.66 -8.80 -17.86
CA VAL A 171 -32.88 -10.02 -17.06
C VAL A 171 -34.28 -10.58 -17.29
N LYS A 172 -35.30 -9.72 -17.42
CA LYS A 172 -36.66 -10.16 -17.79
C LYS A 172 -36.69 -10.96 -19.09
N ARG A 173 -35.88 -10.60 -20.09
CA ARG A 173 -35.79 -11.37 -21.36
C ARG A 173 -35.12 -12.74 -21.19
N LEU A 174 -34.39 -12.96 -20.10
CA LEU A 174 -33.77 -14.25 -19.77
C LEU A 174 -34.63 -15.10 -18.85
N GLU A 175 -35.79 -14.59 -18.40
CA GLU A 175 -36.60 -15.23 -17.35
C GLU A 175 -37.11 -16.62 -17.70
N LYS A 176 -37.13 -16.98 -18.99
CA LYS A 176 -37.49 -18.34 -19.44
C LYS A 176 -36.46 -19.38 -19.00
N ASP A 177 -35.18 -19.03 -19.06
CA ASP A 177 -34.07 -19.98 -18.91
C ASP A 177 -33.25 -19.72 -17.63
N TYR A 178 -33.36 -18.51 -17.05
CA TYR A 178 -32.58 -18.08 -15.89
C TYR A 178 -33.45 -17.39 -14.83
N VAL A 179 -33.00 -17.45 -13.58
CA VAL A 179 -33.53 -16.72 -12.42
C VAL A 179 -32.48 -15.75 -11.91
N MET A 180 -32.91 -14.55 -11.50
CA MET A 180 -32.07 -13.59 -10.80
C MET A 180 -31.93 -14.01 -9.34
N THR A 181 -30.68 -14.16 -8.86
CA THR A 181 -30.39 -14.60 -7.49
C THR A 181 -29.88 -13.44 -6.63
N ALA A 182 -29.22 -12.45 -7.23
CA ALA A 182 -28.71 -11.27 -6.53
C ALA A 182 -29.71 -10.10 -6.53
N ASP A 183 -29.55 -9.18 -5.57
CA ASP A 183 -30.25 -7.89 -5.60
C ASP A 183 -29.72 -7.03 -6.77
N TYR A 184 -30.62 -6.35 -7.48
CA TYR A 184 -30.25 -5.47 -8.59
C TYR A 184 -29.38 -4.28 -8.15
N SER A 185 -29.50 -3.82 -6.91
CA SER A 185 -28.66 -2.77 -6.34
C SER A 185 -27.21 -3.23 -6.10
N ALA A 186 -26.98 -4.54 -5.99
CA ALA A 186 -25.66 -5.14 -5.84
C ALA A 186 -24.96 -5.41 -7.19
N LEU A 187 -25.63 -5.18 -8.32
CA LEU A 187 -25.04 -5.33 -9.64
C LEU A 187 -23.96 -4.27 -9.87
N THR A 188 -22.90 -4.68 -10.56
CA THR A 188 -21.87 -3.75 -11.03
C THR A 188 -22.00 -3.49 -12.53
N THR A 189 -21.32 -2.44 -13.00
CA THR A 189 -21.24 -2.10 -14.43
C THR A 189 -20.70 -3.26 -15.30
N LYS A 190 -19.88 -4.15 -14.73
CA LYS A 190 -19.34 -5.38 -15.33
C LYS A 190 -20.42 -6.39 -15.58
N ASP A 191 -21.33 -6.54 -14.62
CA ASP A 191 -22.43 -7.47 -14.72
C ASP A 191 -23.45 -7.00 -15.77
N LEU A 192 -23.74 -5.69 -15.80
CA LEU A 192 -24.52 -5.08 -16.87
C LEU A 192 -23.85 -5.25 -18.24
N ASN A 193 -22.54 -5.01 -18.35
CA ASN A 193 -21.81 -5.20 -19.60
C ASN A 193 -21.85 -6.66 -20.08
N ARG A 194 -21.76 -7.64 -19.17
CA ARG A 194 -21.92 -9.06 -19.50
C ARG A 194 -23.31 -9.36 -20.08
N LEU A 195 -24.37 -8.82 -19.48
CA LEU A 195 -25.73 -8.92 -20.03
C LEU A 195 -25.80 -8.33 -21.44
N LEU A 196 -25.25 -7.13 -21.66
CA LEU A 196 -25.24 -6.47 -22.96
C LEU A 196 -24.48 -7.26 -24.03
N VAL A 197 -23.30 -7.77 -23.68
CA VAL A 197 -22.46 -8.58 -24.57
C VAL A 197 -23.20 -9.85 -24.98
N TYR A 198 -23.93 -10.49 -24.06
CA TYR A 198 -24.80 -11.61 -24.41
C TYR A 198 -25.88 -11.20 -25.41
N PHE A 199 -26.65 -10.15 -25.13
CA PHE A 199 -27.75 -9.76 -26.02
C PHE A 199 -27.28 -9.28 -27.40
N ARG A 200 -26.11 -8.64 -27.47
CA ARG A 200 -25.54 -8.12 -28.72
C ARG A 200 -24.87 -9.19 -29.56
N TYR A 201 -24.17 -10.15 -28.93
CA TYR A 201 -23.29 -11.10 -29.63
C TYR A 201 -23.60 -12.57 -29.37
N LYS A 202 -24.65 -12.87 -28.58
CA LYS A 202 -24.99 -14.23 -28.14
C LYS A 202 -23.82 -14.95 -27.46
N ASN A 203 -23.04 -14.21 -26.69
CA ASN A 203 -21.88 -14.74 -25.98
C ASN A 203 -22.29 -15.47 -24.70
N GLU A 204 -22.46 -16.79 -24.79
CA GLU A 204 -22.84 -17.66 -23.66
C GLU A 204 -21.84 -17.61 -22.49
N ARG A 205 -20.55 -17.37 -22.76
CA ARG A 205 -19.53 -17.24 -21.70
C ARG A 205 -19.82 -16.06 -20.78
N ALA A 206 -20.44 -15.00 -21.29
CA ALA A 206 -20.83 -13.85 -20.48
C ALA A 206 -21.92 -14.23 -19.45
N LEU A 207 -22.90 -15.06 -19.84
CA LEU A 207 -23.92 -15.58 -18.93
C LEU A 207 -23.34 -16.58 -17.93
N LEU A 208 -22.46 -17.48 -18.37
CA LEU A 208 -21.79 -18.43 -17.47
C LEU A 208 -21.00 -17.71 -16.37
N ASN A 209 -20.38 -16.57 -16.68
CA ASN A 209 -19.69 -15.75 -15.69
C ASN A 209 -20.65 -15.12 -14.68
N LEU A 210 -21.85 -14.69 -15.11
CA LEU A 210 -22.90 -14.20 -14.19
C LEU A 210 -23.42 -15.32 -13.30
N VAL A 211 -23.55 -16.55 -13.82
CA VAL A 211 -23.93 -17.73 -13.04
C VAL A 211 -22.86 -18.10 -12.01
N LYS A 212 -21.58 -18.16 -12.42
CA LYS A 212 -20.46 -18.44 -11.51
C LYS A 212 -20.34 -17.42 -10.38
N LYS A 213 -20.67 -16.15 -10.65
CA LYS A 213 -20.69 -15.07 -9.65
C LYS A 213 -21.94 -15.11 -8.75
N GLY A 214 -22.91 -15.99 -9.03
CA GLY A 214 -24.17 -16.07 -8.28
C GLY A 214 -25.15 -14.94 -8.58
N VAL A 215 -24.96 -14.19 -9.68
CA VAL A 215 -25.90 -13.15 -10.11
C VAL A 215 -27.15 -13.78 -10.73
N LEU A 216 -26.95 -14.82 -11.55
CA LEU A 216 -28.00 -15.59 -12.20
C LEU A 216 -27.91 -17.07 -11.81
N SER A 217 -28.99 -17.80 -11.98
CA SER A 217 -29.01 -19.26 -11.88
C SER A 217 -29.88 -19.86 -13.00
N PRO A 218 -29.44 -20.93 -13.69
CA PRO A 218 -30.28 -21.59 -14.68
C PRO A 218 -31.54 -22.15 -14.01
N LYS A 219 -32.70 -22.00 -14.66
CA LYS A 219 -33.90 -22.71 -14.24
C LYS A 219 -33.66 -24.20 -14.45
N GLN A 220 -33.73 -24.99 -13.39
CA GLN A 220 -33.75 -26.44 -13.53
C GLN A 220 -34.95 -26.80 -14.40
N GLN A 221 -34.69 -27.45 -15.54
CA GLN A 221 -35.78 -28.05 -16.30
C GLN A 221 -36.35 -29.17 -15.45
N VAL A 222 -37.51 -28.92 -14.87
CA VAL A 222 -38.33 -30.00 -14.30
C VAL A 222 -38.79 -30.82 -15.51
N HIS A 223 -38.06 -31.89 -15.82
CA HIS A 223 -38.57 -32.93 -16.70
C HIS A 223 -39.78 -33.55 -15.99
N SER A 224 -40.97 -33.12 -16.40
CA SER A 224 -42.23 -33.84 -16.13
C SER A 224 -42.44 -34.89 -17.20
#